data_AF-A0A3N5JXV6-F1
#
_entry.id   AF-A0A3N5JXV6-F1
#
_cell.length_a   1.000
_cell.length_b   1.000
_cell.length_c   1.000
_cell.angle_alpha   90.00
_cell.angle_beta   90.00
_cell.angle_gamma   90.00
#
_symmetry.space_group_name_H-M   'P 1'
#
loop_
_entity.id
_entity.type
_entity.pdbx_description
1 polymer ?
#
loop_
_entity_poly.entity_id
_entity_poly.type
_entity_poly.pdbx_seq_one_letter_code
_entity_poly.pdbx_strand_id
1 'polypeptide(L)'
;MQQTTSVAHTLARQVLAHETAQGAPAEPQWNAAVRAVERLRDSFSRFAGVTGFRSILARALTLAQREAPWLAAVDVTPDGALVGFVEGAQAQDPAALAMGSCALLAQFFGLLYAFVGEALTQRLLADTWPDALVGTTPPRRQGNAR
;
A
#
# COMPACT_ATOMS: atom_id res chain seq x y z
N MET A 1 2.21 12.20 -17.46
CA MET A 1 2.41 11.48 -16.17
C MET A 1 1.26 11.63 -15.17
N GLN A 2 0.29 12.57 -15.35
CA GLN A 2 -0.78 12.79 -14.35
C GLN A 2 -1.79 11.62 -14.22
N GLN A 3 -1.93 10.78 -15.25
CA GLN A 3 -2.87 9.64 -15.24
C GLN A 3 -2.39 8.52 -14.29
N THR A 4 -1.10 8.19 -14.30
CA THR A 4 -0.53 7.11 -13.47
C THR A 4 -0.63 7.43 -11.97
N THR A 5 -0.44 8.69 -11.59
CA THR A 5 -0.56 9.13 -10.19
C THR A 5 -1.99 9.01 -9.66
N SER A 6 -3.01 9.24 -10.51
CA SER A 6 -4.43 9.10 -10.13
C SER A 6 -4.84 7.63 -9.96
N VAL A 7 -4.35 6.74 -10.83
CA VAL A 7 -4.56 5.29 -10.71
C VAL A 7 -3.87 4.75 -9.45
N ALA A 8 -2.62 5.14 -9.21
CA ALA A 8 -1.88 4.74 -8.02
C ALA A 8 -2.57 5.18 -6.71
N HIS A 9 -3.11 6.39 -6.65
CA HIS A 9 -3.89 6.88 -5.50
C HIS A 9 -5.19 6.12 -5.30
N THR A 10 -5.87 5.74 -6.38
CA THR A 10 -7.11 4.97 -6.29
C THR A 10 -6.84 3.57 -5.74
N LEU A 11 -5.79 2.90 -6.24
CA LEU A 11 -5.36 1.59 -5.74
C LEU A 11 -4.88 1.67 -4.28
N ALA A 12 -4.10 2.69 -3.92
CA ALA A 12 -3.67 2.91 -2.55
C ALA A 12 -4.85 2.99 -1.59
N ARG A 13 -5.91 3.75 -1.95
CA ARG A 13 -7.13 3.83 -1.13
C ARG A 13 -7.86 2.50 -1.02
N GLN A 14 -7.97 1.73 -2.11
CA GLN A 14 -8.63 0.42 -2.09
C GLN A 14 -7.88 -0.58 -1.20
N VAL A 15 -6.56 -0.65 -1.34
CA VAL A 15 -5.70 -1.51 -0.50
C VAL A 15 -5.80 -1.10 0.97
N LEU A 16 -5.71 0.20 1.27
CA LEU A 16 -5.84 0.69 2.65
C LEU A 16 -7.21 0.37 3.25
N ALA A 17 -8.29 0.54 2.50
CA ALA A 17 -9.63 0.19 2.97
C ALA A 17 -9.74 -1.31 3.29
N HIS A 18 -9.17 -2.17 2.44
CA HIS A 18 -9.13 -3.61 2.67
C HIS A 18 -8.30 -3.97 3.91
N GLU A 19 -7.08 -3.43 4.04
CA GLU A 19 -6.19 -3.68 5.19
C GLU A 19 -6.72 -3.10 6.51
N THR A 20 -7.50 -2.02 6.43
CA THR A 20 -8.21 -1.47 7.60
C THR A 20 -9.34 -2.41 8.03
N ALA A 21 -10.10 -2.95 7.07
CA ALA A 21 -11.18 -3.92 7.35
C ALA A 21 -10.67 -5.26 7.92
N GLN A 22 -9.42 -5.64 7.61
CA GLN A 22 -8.76 -6.81 8.18
C GLN A 22 -8.09 -6.53 9.55
N GLY A 23 -7.97 -5.27 9.93
CA GLY A 23 -7.38 -4.82 11.19
C GLY A 23 -8.37 -4.78 12.35
N ALA A 24 -7.87 -4.44 13.54
CA ALA A 24 -8.75 -4.20 14.68
C ALA A 24 -9.41 -2.80 14.59
N PRO A 25 -10.64 -2.61 15.11
CA PRO A 25 -11.42 -1.38 14.92
C PRO A 25 -10.78 -0.09 15.49
N ALA A 26 -9.77 -0.22 16.35
CA ALA A 26 -9.09 0.89 17.03
C ALA A 26 -7.61 0.99 16.67
N GLU A 27 -7.15 0.28 15.64
CA GLU A 27 -5.76 0.39 15.21
C GLU A 27 -5.48 1.74 14.53
N PRO A 28 -4.28 2.30 14.73
CA PRO A 28 -3.87 3.49 14.00
C PRO A 28 -3.92 3.27 12.49
N GLN A 29 -4.33 4.29 11.74
CA GLN A 29 -4.50 4.19 10.28
C GLN A 29 -3.23 3.76 9.54
N TRP A 30 -2.05 4.07 10.09
CA TRP A 30 -0.76 3.69 9.51
C TRP A 30 -0.47 2.18 9.62
N ASN A 31 -1.12 1.43 10.51
CA ASN A 31 -0.99 -0.03 10.57
C ASN A 31 -1.45 -0.69 9.26
N ALA A 32 -2.48 -0.13 8.61
CA ALA A 32 -2.94 -0.63 7.31
C ALA A 32 -1.87 -0.45 6.23
N ALA A 33 -1.08 0.64 6.27
CA ALA A 33 0.04 0.83 5.36
C ALA A 33 1.20 -0.13 5.63
N VAL A 34 1.52 -0.36 6.91
CA VAL A 34 2.57 -1.32 7.30
C VAL A 34 2.21 -2.72 6.81
N ARG A 35 1.00 -3.21 7.11
CA ARG A 35 0.51 -4.50 6.63
C ARG A 35 0.53 -4.60 5.12
N ALA A 36 0.16 -3.51 4.43
CA ALA A 36 0.18 -3.51 2.98
C ALA A 36 1.59 -3.68 2.41
N VAL A 37 2.56 -2.95 2.98
CA VAL A 37 3.97 -3.02 2.59
C VAL A 37 4.56 -4.39 2.93
N GLU A 38 4.21 -4.98 4.06
CA GLU A 38 4.64 -6.34 4.43
C GLU A 38 4.11 -7.40 3.46
N ARG A 39 2.82 -7.35 3.10
CA ARG A 39 2.26 -8.26 2.08
C ARG A 39 2.95 -8.10 0.72
N LEU A 40 3.22 -6.85 0.33
CA LEU A 40 3.96 -6.56 -0.91
C LEU A 40 5.39 -7.05 -0.85
N ARG A 41 6.05 -6.98 0.30
CA ARG A 41 7.41 -7.46 0.48
C ARG A 41 7.51 -8.93 0.10
N ASP A 42 6.58 -9.76 0.56
CA ASP A 42 6.60 -11.21 0.28
C ASP A 42 6.43 -11.50 -1.22
N SER A 43 5.45 -10.88 -1.87
CA SER A 43 5.20 -11.06 -3.30
C SER A 43 6.31 -10.45 -4.17
N PHE A 44 6.75 -9.23 -3.86
CA PHE A 44 7.74 -8.49 -4.65
C PHE A 44 9.15 -9.02 -4.46
N SER A 45 9.51 -9.49 -3.27
CA SER A 45 10.83 -10.09 -3.02
C SER A 45 11.04 -11.37 -3.82
N ARG A 46 9.97 -12.13 -4.12
CA ARG A 46 10.04 -13.27 -5.06
C ARG A 46 10.30 -12.83 -6.49
N PHE A 47 9.85 -11.64 -6.86
CA PHE A 47 9.98 -11.11 -8.22
C PHE A 47 11.32 -10.40 -8.46
N ALA A 48 11.70 -9.45 -7.60
CA ALA A 48 12.87 -8.58 -7.79
C ALA A 48 13.86 -8.58 -6.61
N GLY A 49 13.65 -9.45 -5.62
CA GLY A 49 14.49 -9.53 -4.42
C GLY A 49 14.25 -8.42 -3.41
N VAL A 50 14.77 -8.65 -2.19
CA VAL A 50 14.61 -7.73 -1.05
C VAL A 50 15.31 -6.38 -1.31
N THR A 51 16.46 -6.38 -1.98
CA THR A 51 17.20 -5.14 -2.30
C THR A 51 16.42 -4.24 -3.26
N GLY A 52 15.76 -4.85 -4.27
CA GLY A 52 14.91 -4.13 -5.22
C GLY A 52 13.69 -3.53 -4.51
N PHE A 53 13.03 -4.33 -3.67
CA PHE A 53 11.91 -3.88 -2.85
C PHE A 53 12.29 -2.66 -1.99
N ARG A 54 13.35 -2.79 -1.21
CA ARG A 54 13.85 -1.74 -0.31
C ARG A 54 14.18 -0.45 -1.06
N SER A 55 14.83 -0.55 -2.22
CA SER A 55 15.21 0.63 -3.01
C SER A 55 14.00 1.42 -3.50
N ILE A 56 12.95 0.71 -3.96
CA ILE A 56 11.70 1.34 -4.40
C ILE A 56 10.95 1.92 -3.20
N LEU A 57 10.86 1.17 -2.10
CA LEU A 57 10.18 1.62 -0.88
C LEU A 57 10.83 2.85 -0.26
N ALA A 58 12.16 2.90 -0.18
CA ALA A 58 12.89 4.07 0.32
C ALA A 58 12.65 5.31 -0.55
N ARG A 59 12.60 5.13 -1.88
CA ARG A 59 12.29 6.22 -2.80
C ARG A 59 10.83 6.67 -2.66
N ALA A 60 9.89 5.74 -2.54
CA ALA A 60 8.48 6.05 -2.32
C ALA A 60 8.29 6.84 -1.02
N LEU A 61 8.97 6.43 0.05
CA LEU A 61 8.95 7.11 1.34
C LEU A 61 9.50 8.54 1.24
N THR A 62 10.63 8.74 0.56
CA THR A 62 11.21 10.08 0.32
C THR A 62 10.20 10.99 -0.42
N LEU A 63 9.45 10.46 -1.38
CA LEU A 63 8.42 11.23 -2.09
C LEU A 63 7.21 11.52 -1.19
N ALA A 64 6.74 10.53 -0.44
CA ALA A 64 5.60 10.67 0.46
C ALA A 64 5.88 11.64 1.62
N GLN A 65 7.12 11.74 2.10
CA GLN A 65 7.53 12.74 3.08
C GLN A 65 7.31 14.19 2.60
N ARG A 66 7.32 14.44 1.29
CA ARG A 66 7.00 15.77 0.73
C ARG A 66 5.52 16.12 0.83
N GLU A 67 4.66 15.11 0.87
CA GLU A 67 3.20 15.27 0.98
C GLU A 67 2.74 15.20 2.44
N ALA A 68 3.41 14.38 3.26
CA ALA A 68 3.11 14.16 4.66
C ALA A 68 4.38 14.23 5.51
N PRO A 69 4.74 15.41 6.05
CA PRO A 69 5.98 15.64 6.79
C PRO A 69 6.19 14.74 8.02
N TRP A 70 5.11 14.22 8.60
CA TRP A 70 5.18 13.32 9.74
C TRP A 70 5.87 11.98 9.42
N LEU A 71 5.91 11.59 8.14
CA LEU A 71 6.65 10.42 7.67
C LEU A 71 8.18 10.60 7.73
N ALA A 72 8.69 11.79 8.06
CA ALA A 72 10.13 12.02 8.20
C ALA A 72 10.76 11.21 9.35
N ALA A 73 9.96 10.80 10.34
CA ALA A 73 10.38 9.88 11.40
C ALA A 73 10.38 8.40 10.95
N VAL A 74 9.76 8.09 9.80
CA VAL A 74 9.66 6.73 9.28
C VAL A 74 10.92 6.40 8.49
N ASP A 75 11.42 5.16 8.65
CA ASP A 75 12.58 4.66 7.93
C ASP A 75 12.34 3.23 7.39
N VAL A 76 13.13 2.84 6.39
CA VAL A 76 13.09 1.50 5.78
C VAL A 76 14.29 0.69 6.26
N THR A 77 14.00 -0.39 7.00
CA THR A 77 15.03 -1.28 7.53
C THR A 77 15.78 -2.03 6.41
N PRO A 78 16.96 -2.62 6.69
CA PRO A 78 17.72 -3.38 5.69
C PRO A 78 16.94 -4.54 5.07
N ASP A 79 16.00 -5.11 5.81
CA ASP A 79 15.17 -6.22 5.38
C ASP A 79 13.88 -5.75 4.67
N GLY A 80 13.61 -4.44 4.62
CA GLY A 80 12.49 -3.84 3.89
C GLY A 80 11.23 -3.61 4.74
N ALA A 81 11.30 -3.71 6.06
CA ALA A 81 10.22 -3.31 6.95
C ALA A 81 10.22 -1.79 7.16
N LEU A 82 9.08 -1.25 7.59
CA LEU A 82 8.95 0.16 7.95
C LEU A 82 8.95 0.32 9.47
N VAL A 83 9.72 1.27 9.98
CA VAL A 83 9.82 1.61 11.40
C VAL A 83 9.66 3.11 11.61
N GLY A 84 9.38 3.56 12.83
CA GLY A 84 9.29 5.01 13.15
C GLY A 84 7.90 5.64 13.01
N PHE A 85 6.88 4.82 12.70
CA PHE A 85 5.50 5.31 12.58
C PHE A 85 4.92 5.82 13.90
N VAL A 86 5.28 5.22 15.04
CA VAL A 86 4.76 5.60 16.36
C VAL A 86 5.23 7.02 16.73
N GLU A 87 6.48 7.32 16.46
CA GLU A 87 7.13 8.61 16.71
C GLU A 87 6.54 9.70 15.82
N GLY A 88 6.38 9.42 14.52
CA GLY A 88 5.80 10.37 13.57
C GLY A 88 4.30 10.61 13.78
N ALA A 89 3.55 9.58 14.18
CA ALA A 89 2.09 9.61 14.29
C ALA A 89 1.56 10.26 15.58
N GLN A 90 2.36 10.36 16.64
CA GLN A 90 1.92 10.79 17.98
C GLN A 90 1.18 12.14 18.01
N ALA A 91 1.56 13.08 17.14
CA ALA A 91 0.98 14.43 17.09
C ALA A 91 -0.01 14.62 15.94
N GLN A 92 -0.34 13.58 15.19
CA GLN A 92 -1.13 13.67 13.96
C GLN A 92 -2.57 13.24 14.19
N ASP A 93 -3.50 13.94 13.55
CA ASP A 93 -4.89 13.51 13.52
C ASP A 93 -5.09 12.29 12.59
N PRO A 94 -6.20 11.55 12.74
CA PRO A 94 -6.47 10.38 11.91
C PRO A 94 -6.51 10.66 10.39
N ALA A 95 -6.90 11.87 9.98
CA ALA A 95 -6.97 12.24 8.57
C ALA A 95 -5.57 12.44 7.97
N ALA A 96 -4.66 13.07 8.71
CA ALA A 96 -3.25 13.22 8.35
C ALA A 96 -2.53 11.86 8.27
N LEU A 97 -2.86 10.94 9.19
CA LEU A 97 -2.37 9.56 9.15
C LEU A 97 -2.89 8.81 7.92
N ALA A 98 -4.17 8.95 7.58
CA ALA A 98 -4.77 8.36 6.40
C ALA A 98 -4.14 8.91 5.11
N MET A 99 -3.96 10.23 5.02
CA MET A 99 -3.33 10.87 3.86
C MET A 99 -1.89 10.43 3.69
N GLY A 100 -1.08 10.43 4.76
CA GLY A 100 0.33 9.98 4.68
C GLY A 100 0.45 8.50 4.30
N SER A 101 -0.42 7.66 4.86
CA SER A 101 -0.50 6.23 4.51
C SER A 101 -0.85 6.03 3.03
N CYS A 102 -1.83 6.80 2.53
CA CYS A 102 -2.24 6.77 1.13
C CYS A 102 -1.14 7.28 0.21
N ALA A 103 -0.48 8.38 0.55
CA ALA A 103 0.62 8.96 -0.23
C ALA A 103 1.79 7.97 -0.34
N LEU A 104 2.17 7.30 0.76
CA LEU A 104 3.23 6.29 0.76
C LEU A 104 2.95 5.16 -0.24
N LEU A 105 1.78 4.55 -0.15
CA LEU A 105 1.40 3.46 -1.07
C LEU A 105 1.21 3.95 -2.51
N ALA A 106 0.65 5.14 -2.70
CA ALA A 106 0.49 5.72 -4.03
C ALA A 106 1.84 5.98 -4.70
N GLN A 107 2.82 6.53 -3.97
CA GLN A 107 4.17 6.73 -4.49
C GLN A 107 4.86 5.38 -4.79
N PHE A 108 4.66 4.38 -3.94
CA PHE A 108 5.19 3.03 -4.16
C PHE A 108 4.63 2.41 -5.45
N PHE A 109 3.30 2.40 -5.61
CA PHE A 109 2.66 1.89 -6.82
C PHE A 109 3.03 2.71 -8.06
N GLY A 110 3.10 4.04 -7.95
CA GLY A 110 3.56 4.90 -9.05
C GLY A 110 4.95 4.54 -9.55
N LEU A 111 5.88 4.22 -8.64
CA LEU A 111 7.22 3.75 -9.00
C LEU A 111 7.20 2.34 -9.62
N LEU A 112 6.35 1.43 -9.12
CA LEU A 112 6.18 0.12 -9.76
C LEU A 112 5.67 0.26 -11.21
N TYR A 113 4.64 1.08 -11.41
CA TYR A 113 4.14 1.38 -12.75
C TYR A 113 5.22 1.95 -13.67
N ALA A 114 6.08 2.83 -13.14
CA ALA A 114 7.13 3.48 -13.91
C ALA A 114 8.32 2.55 -14.24
N PHE A 115 8.74 1.69 -13.32
CA PHE A 115 9.93 0.84 -13.50
C PHE A 115 9.63 -0.53 -14.09
N VAL A 116 8.50 -1.12 -13.69
CA VAL A 116 8.13 -2.50 -14.00
C VAL A 116 7.09 -2.54 -15.12
N GLY A 117 6.27 -1.49 -15.23
CA GLY A 117 5.20 -1.39 -16.21
C GLY A 117 3.83 -1.77 -15.64
N GLU A 118 2.79 -1.39 -16.37
CA GLU A 118 1.40 -1.50 -15.93
C GLU A 118 0.90 -2.93 -15.76
N ALA A 119 1.08 -3.77 -16.78
CA ALA A 119 0.59 -5.14 -16.78
C ALA A 119 1.18 -5.97 -15.62
N LEU A 120 2.47 -5.80 -15.35
CA LEU A 120 3.16 -6.57 -14.33
C LEU A 120 2.87 -6.05 -12.92
N THR A 121 2.74 -4.73 -12.75
CA THR A 121 2.26 -4.13 -11.49
C THR A 121 0.85 -4.61 -11.16
N GLN A 122 -0.07 -4.61 -12.14
CA GLN A 122 -1.42 -5.12 -11.94
C GLN A 122 -1.44 -6.61 -11.57
N ARG A 123 -0.60 -7.44 -12.21
CA ARG A 123 -0.51 -8.86 -11.89
C ARG A 123 0.03 -9.11 -10.48
N LEU A 124 1.07 -8.40 -10.07
CA LEU A 124 1.61 -8.48 -8.72
C LEU A 124 0.56 -8.07 -7.67
N LEU A 125 -0.16 -6.99 -7.94
CA LEU A 125 -1.22 -6.50 -7.05
C LEU A 125 -2.38 -7.50 -6.97
N ALA A 126 -2.80 -8.08 -8.10
CA ALA A 126 -3.82 -9.12 -8.14
C ALA A 126 -3.40 -10.39 -7.41
N ASP A 127 -2.13 -10.78 -7.52
CA ASP A 127 -1.57 -11.94 -6.80
C ASP A 127 -1.50 -11.68 -5.28
N THR A 128 -1.27 -10.42 -4.86
CA THR A 128 -1.13 -10.04 -3.44
C THR A 128 -2.48 -9.76 -2.77
N TRP A 129 -3.42 -9.18 -3.52
CA TRP A 129 -4.78 -8.86 -3.08
C TRP A 129 -5.84 -9.31 -4.07
N PRO A 130 -6.03 -10.63 -4.21
CA PRO A 130 -7.08 -11.15 -5.08
C PRO A 130 -8.46 -10.63 -4.65
N ASP A 131 -8.74 -10.57 -3.34
CA ASP A 131 -10.06 -10.19 -2.83
C ASP A 131 -10.32 -8.67 -2.77
N ALA A 132 -9.27 -7.84 -2.72
CA ALA A 132 -9.43 -6.39 -2.66
C ALA A 132 -9.61 -5.75 -4.04
N LEU A 133 -9.07 -6.40 -5.08
CA LEU A 133 -9.03 -5.89 -6.45
C LEU A 133 -10.00 -6.64 -7.39
N VAL A 134 -10.52 -7.80 -6.98
CA VAL A 134 -11.68 -8.41 -7.61
C VAL A 134 -12.91 -7.58 -7.23
N GLY A 135 -13.39 -6.79 -8.20
CA GLY A 135 -14.71 -6.20 -8.12
C GLY A 135 -15.73 -7.29 -7.83
N THR A 136 -16.39 -7.17 -6.67
CA THR A 136 -17.68 -7.77 -6.30
C THR A 136 -18.23 -8.74 -7.35
N THR A 137 -17.86 -10.01 -7.28
CA THR A 137 -18.73 -11.04 -7.86
C THR A 137 -19.72 -11.38 -6.75
N PRO A 138 -20.99 -10.89 -6.79
CA PRO A 138 -21.97 -11.31 -5.80
C PRO A 138 -22.09 -12.85 -5.87
N PRO A 139 -22.40 -13.53 -4.75
CA PRO A 139 -22.57 -14.98 -4.78
C PRO A 139 -23.59 -15.30 -5.85
N ARG A 140 -23.21 -16.13 -6.84
CA ARG A 140 -24.16 -16.75 -7.77
C ARG A 140 -25.26 -17.32 -6.90
N ARG A 141 -26.47 -16.75 -6.99
CA ARG A 141 -27.69 -17.36 -6.46
C ARG A 141 -27.72 -18.77 -7.03
N GLN A 142 -27.32 -19.73 -6.21
CA GLN A 142 -27.54 -21.13 -6.50
C GLN A 142 -29.06 -21.28 -6.46
N GLY A 143 -29.64 -21.50 -7.64
CA GLY A 143 -31.07 -21.71 -7.81
C GLY A 143 -31.49 -22.86 -6.91
N ASN A 144 -32.19 -22.53 -5.82
CA ASN A 144 -32.93 -23.52 -5.07
C ASN A 144 -34.24 -23.74 -5.81
N ALA A 145 -34.45 -25.00 -6.14
CA ALA A 145 -35.66 -25.57 -6.66
C ALA A 145 -36.89 -25.18 -5.83
N ARG A 146 -37.99 -24.88 -6.51
CA ARG A 146 -39.23 -25.66 -6.45
C ARG A 146 -40.20 -25.20 -7.53
#